data_AF-A0A660MV33-F1
#
_entry.id   AF-A0A660MV33-F1
#
_cell.length_a   1.000
_cell.length_b   1.000
_cell.length_c   1.000
_cell.angle_alpha   90.00
_cell.angle_beta   90.00
_cell.angle_gamma   90.00
#
_symmetry.space_group_name_H-M   'P 1'
#
loop_
_entity.id
_entity.type
_entity.pdbx_description
1 polymer ?
#
loop_
_entity_poly.entity_id
_entity_poly.type
_entity_poly.pdbx_seq_one_letter_code
_entity_poly.pdbx_strand_id
1 'polypeptide(L)'
;MDSFLEKLIENPIGQGIGIVAMLISFYGYTQRDDKKIIKIFIVSNVFWISHFYLIGVLSAAAVNLVGIFRLFLSLKYKKNIKMFFGIVIATIILGIATYENELSILPIIGSCMSAYSYFFLEKLRLRMLIFLTSIVWFTFSYLSGSVGGAINEIIVQIILIFTMYKLVKYEGEKVYFVDKIFEIISRPKQRPDLGRLVFIYDYIKLRKGGFKNKLNNIGKKAKQYYKKVNSVKINIFKKGKKFIEIEKV
;
A
#
# COMPACT_ATOMS: atom_id res chain seq x y z
N MET A 1 19.72 8.89 -31.73
CA MET A 1 18.74 7.79 -31.85
C MET A 1 18.45 7.35 -30.43
N ASP A 2 17.20 7.37 -29.95
CA ASP A 2 16.87 7.21 -28.53
C ASP A 2 17.42 5.89 -27.95
N SER A 3 18.04 5.92 -26.76
CA SER A 3 18.73 4.74 -26.18
C SER A 3 17.82 3.51 -26.01
N PHE A 4 16.50 3.73 -25.91
CA PHE A 4 15.51 2.65 -25.90
C PHE A 4 15.32 1.99 -27.27
N LEU A 5 15.33 2.74 -28.37
CA LEU A 5 15.20 2.18 -29.71
C LEU A 5 16.44 1.34 -30.05
N GLU A 6 17.62 1.81 -29.67
CA GLU A 6 18.87 1.07 -29.83
C GLU A 6 18.83 -0.26 -29.08
N LYS A 7 18.48 -0.25 -27.78
CA LYS A 7 18.34 -1.47 -26.98
C LYS A 7 17.19 -2.39 -27.43
N LEU A 8 16.16 -1.83 -28.06
CA LEU A 8 15.07 -2.60 -28.64
C LEU A 8 15.48 -3.32 -29.93
N ILE A 9 16.32 -2.68 -30.74
CA ILE A 9 16.89 -3.28 -31.96
C ILE A 9 17.97 -4.30 -31.61
N GLU A 10 18.76 -4.06 -30.57
CA GLU A 10 19.81 -4.97 -30.09
C GLU A 10 19.24 -6.30 -29.59
N ASN A 11 18.12 -6.27 -28.84
CA ASN A 11 17.50 -7.46 -28.29
C ASN A 11 15.97 -7.46 -28.40
N PRO A 12 15.43 -7.64 -29.62
CA PRO A 12 13.99 -7.52 -29.87
C PRO A 12 13.20 -8.64 -29.18
N ILE A 13 13.76 -9.84 -29.08
CA ILE A 13 13.12 -11.00 -28.45
C ILE A 13 13.00 -10.77 -26.94
N GLY A 14 14.11 -10.40 -26.28
CA GLY A 14 14.12 -10.08 -24.86
C GLY A 14 13.13 -8.97 -24.52
N GLN A 15 13.13 -7.87 -25.28
CA GLN A 15 12.21 -6.76 -25.07
C GLN A 15 10.75 -7.14 -25.32
N GLY A 16 10.48 -7.95 -26.35
CA GLY A 16 9.15 -8.51 -26.62
C GLY A 16 8.61 -9.31 -25.43
N ILE A 17 9.43 -10.17 -24.83
CA ILE A 17 9.07 -10.91 -23.62
C ILE A 17 8.80 -9.97 -22.44
N GLY A 18 9.59 -8.89 -22.29
CA GLY A 18 9.35 -7.86 -21.27
C GLY A 18 8.01 -7.14 -21.44
N ILE A 19 7.61 -6.86 -22.68
CA ILE A 19 6.30 -6.28 -23.00
C ILE A 19 5.18 -7.26 -22.65
N VAL A 20 5.33 -8.55 -22.97
CA VAL A 20 4.37 -9.59 -22.57
C VAL A 20 4.26 -9.68 -21.05
N ALA A 21 5.39 -9.67 -20.32
CA ALA A 21 5.42 -9.67 -18.86
C ALA A 21 4.63 -8.49 -18.28
N MET A 22 4.85 -7.29 -18.83
CA MET A 22 4.12 -6.08 -18.46
C MET A 22 2.60 -6.21 -18.73
N LEU A 23 2.18 -6.75 -19.88
CA LEU A 23 0.75 -6.93 -20.17
C LEU A 23 0.09 -7.93 -19.20
N ILE A 24 0.79 -9.01 -18.84
CA ILE A 24 0.31 -9.96 -17.83
C ILE A 24 0.22 -9.29 -16.45
N SER A 25 1.23 -8.50 -16.05
CA SER A 25 1.19 -7.69 -14.82
C SER A 25 0.00 -6.75 -14.81
N PHE A 26 -0.23 -6.03 -15.92
CA PHE A 26 -1.35 -5.11 -16.08
C PHE A 26 -2.69 -5.82 -15.89
N TYR A 27 -2.87 -6.97 -16.56
CA TYR A 27 -4.05 -7.81 -16.35
C TYR A 27 -4.21 -8.21 -14.88
N GLY A 28 -3.13 -8.57 -14.19
CA GLY A 28 -3.14 -8.87 -12.76
C GLY A 28 -3.61 -7.70 -11.90
N TYR A 29 -3.19 -6.47 -12.20
CA TYR A 29 -3.63 -5.26 -11.47
C TYR A 29 -5.14 -4.98 -11.62
N THR A 30 -5.77 -5.46 -12.68
CA THR A 30 -7.23 -5.30 -12.88
C THR A 30 -8.08 -6.30 -12.07
N GLN A 31 -7.46 -7.35 -11.54
CA GLN A 31 -8.18 -8.39 -10.79
C GLN A 31 -8.56 -7.92 -9.38
N ARG A 32 -9.65 -8.51 -8.84
CA ARG A 32 -10.14 -8.25 -7.48
C ARG A 32 -9.94 -9.41 -6.50
N ASP A 33 -9.59 -10.59 -7.02
CA ASP A 33 -9.39 -11.81 -6.24
C ASP A 33 -7.89 -12.01 -5.99
N ASP A 34 -7.49 -11.94 -4.73
CA ASP A 34 -6.10 -12.09 -4.29
C ASP A 34 -5.47 -13.40 -4.80
N LYS A 35 -6.21 -14.52 -4.83
CA LYS A 35 -5.69 -15.79 -5.33
C LYS A 35 -5.39 -15.73 -6.83
N LYS A 36 -6.25 -15.05 -7.61
CA LYS A 36 -6.03 -14.85 -9.04
C LYS A 36 -4.87 -13.91 -9.29
N ILE A 37 -4.78 -12.81 -8.53
CA ILE A 37 -3.66 -11.85 -8.60
C ILE A 37 -2.33 -12.57 -8.42
N ILE A 38 -2.21 -13.40 -7.38
CA ILE A 38 -0.96 -14.15 -7.10
C ILE A 38 -0.60 -15.05 -8.27
N LYS A 39 -1.55 -15.85 -8.77
CA LYS A 39 -1.30 -16.75 -9.91
C LYS A 39 -0.81 -15.99 -11.14
N ILE A 40 -1.47 -14.88 -11.47
CA ILE A 40 -1.08 -14.03 -12.60
C ILE A 40 0.31 -13.43 -12.38
N PHE A 41 0.62 -12.97 -11.17
CA PHE A 41 1.93 -12.38 -10.88
C PHE A 41 3.05 -13.41 -10.88
N ILE A 42 2.80 -14.66 -10.50
CA ILE A 42 3.79 -15.73 -10.65
C ILE A 42 4.12 -15.93 -12.12
N VAL A 43 3.09 -16.05 -12.97
CA VAL A 43 3.29 -16.16 -14.42
C VAL A 43 4.04 -14.95 -14.95
N SER A 44 3.62 -13.73 -14.59
CA SER A 44 4.32 -12.50 -14.96
C SER A 44 5.80 -12.52 -14.54
N ASN A 45 6.10 -12.94 -13.31
CA ASN A 45 7.49 -13.02 -12.81
C ASN A 45 8.33 -14.02 -13.62
N VAL A 46 7.78 -15.14 -14.10
CA VAL A 46 8.50 -16.06 -15.00
C VAL A 46 8.90 -15.36 -16.31
N PHE A 47 8.00 -14.54 -16.87
CA PHE A 47 8.33 -13.73 -18.04
C PHE A 47 9.34 -12.63 -17.72
N TRP A 48 9.26 -11.97 -16.55
CA TRP A 48 10.27 -11.01 -16.12
C TRP A 48 11.65 -11.63 -15.95
N ILE A 49 11.74 -12.82 -15.34
CA ILE A 49 12.99 -13.57 -15.21
C ILE A 49 13.57 -13.85 -16.60
N SER A 50 12.74 -14.33 -17.53
CA SER A 50 13.15 -14.62 -18.90
C SER A 50 13.61 -13.35 -19.64
N HIS A 51 12.88 -12.25 -19.49
CA HIS A 51 13.24 -10.94 -20.04
C HIS A 51 14.61 -10.48 -19.54
N PHE A 52 14.81 -10.41 -18.22
CA PHE A 52 16.05 -9.93 -17.62
C PHE A 52 17.24 -10.84 -17.91
N TYR A 53 17.01 -12.15 -17.99
CA TYR A 53 18.02 -13.10 -18.44
C TYR A 53 18.46 -12.81 -19.89
N LEU A 54 17.51 -12.61 -20.81
CA LEU A 54 17.80 -12.38 -22.21
C LEU A 54 18.49 -11.04 -22.47
N ILE A 55 18.12 -9.98 -21.76
CA ILE A 55 18.77 -8.66 -21.90
C ILE A 55 20.09 -8.57 -21.11
N GLY A 56 20.56 -9.68 -20.52
CA GLY A 56 21.87 -9.77 -19.87
C GLY A 56 21.96 -9.05 -18.53
N VAL A 57 20.86 -8.97 -17.76
CA VAL A 57 20.84 -8.39 -16.41
C VAL A 57 20.45 -9.45 -15.40
N LEU A 58 21.40 -10.32 -15.05
CA LEU A 58 21.14 -11.53 -14.27
C LEU A 58 20.68 -11.24 -12.83
N SER A 59 21.16 -10.17 -12.24
CA SER A 59 20.75 -9.71 -10.90
C SER A 59 19.24 -9.47 -10.79
N ALA A 60 18.65 -8.85 -11.80
CA ALA A 60 17.20 -8.62 -11.83
C ALA A 60 16.42 -9.92 -12.04
N ALA A 61 16.91 -10.84 -12.87
CA ALA A 61 16.31 -12.16 -13.02
C ALA A 61 16.31 -12.93 -11.69
N ALA A 62 17.43 -12.94 -10.99
CA ALA A 62 17.59 -13.64 -9.72
C ALA A 62 16.66 -13.09 -8.61
N VAL A 63 16.54 -11.77 -8.47
CA VAL A 63 15.64 -11.21 -7.44
C VAL A 63 14.16 -11.35 -7.79
N ASN A 64 13.79 -11.43 -9.09
CA ASN A 64 12.42 -11.74 -9.50
C ASN A 64 12.07 -13.21 -9.17
N LEU A 65 13.03 -14.13 -9.27
CA LEU A 65 12.85 -15.51 -8.80
C LEU A 65 12.55 -15.54 -7.29
N VAL A 66 13.30 -14.79 -6.48
CA VAL A 66 12.98 -14.64 -5.04
C VAL A 66 11.63 -13.96 -4.84
N GLY A 67 11.26 -13.03 -5.72
CA GLY A 67 9.96 -12.36 -5.78
C GLY A 67 8.78 -13.33 -5.81
N ILE A 68 8.88 -14.42 -6.57
CA ILE A 68 7.86 -15.48 -6.62
C ILE A 68 7.62 -16.07 -5.24
N PHE A 69 8.69 -16.48 -4.54
CA PHE A 69 8.58 -17.02 -3.18
C PHE A 69 8.04 -15.98 -2.18
N ARG A 70 8.47 -14.73 -2.31
CA ARG A 70 7.99 -13.61 -1.48
C ARG A 70 6.47 -13.42 -1.60
N LEU A 71 5.89 -13.55 -2.80
CA LEU A 71 4.45 -13.41 -3.00
C LEU A 71 3.66 -14.41 -2.12
N PHE A 72 4.08 -15.67 -2.11
CA PHE A 72 3.44 -16.69 -1.28
C PHE A 72 3.68 -16.47 0.22
N LEU A 73 4.94 -16.22 0.60
CA LEU A 73 5.33 -16.14 2.01
C LEU A 73 4.76 -14.91 2.70
N SER A 74 4.74 -13.77 2.04
CA SER A 74 4.20 -12.53 2.62
C SER A 74 2.69 -12.60 2.88
N LEU A 75 1.96 -13.42 2.12
CA LEU A 75 0.53 -13.64 2.32
C LEU A 75 0.23 -14.61 3.45
N LYS A 76 1.00 -15.70 3.52
CA LYS A 76 0.79 -16.75 4.53
C LYS A 76 1.38 -16.39 5.90
N TYR A 77 2.50 -15.66 5.92
CA TYR A 77 3.30 -15.40 7.12
C TYR A 77 3.49 -13.89 7.38
N LYS A 78 2.41 -13.11 7.33
CA LYS A 78 2.44 -11.68 7.68
C LYS A 78 3.09 -11.45 9.05
N LYS A 79 3.93 -10.41 9.15
CA LYS A 79 4.70 -10.02 10.34
C LYS A 79 5.67 -11.09 10.88
N ASN A 80 5.91 -12.17 10.14
CA ASN A 80 6.90 -13.18 10.54
C ASN A 80 8.33 -12.73 10.16
N ILE A 81 9.10 -12.38 11.19
CA ILE A 81 10.47 -11.86 11.06
C ILE A 81 11.42 -12.90 10.46
N LYS A 82 11.28 -14.19 10.81
CA LYS A 82 12.17 -15.26 10.31
C LYS A 82 12.01 -15.43 8.79
N MET A 83 10.76 -15.46 8.31
CA MET A 83 10.47 -15.59 6.88
C MET A 83 10.91 -14.35 6.10
N PHE A 84 10.75 -13.16 6.69
CA PHE A 84 11.25 -11.92 6.11
C PHE A 84 12.78 -11.95 5.94
N PHE A 85 13.53 -12.26 7.00
CA PHE A 85 14.99 -12.35 6.91
C PHE A 85 15.43 -13.45 5.94
N GLY A 86 14.73 -14.59 5.88
CA GLY A 86 15.00 -15.62 4.87
C GLY A 86 14.91 -15.08 3.44
N ILE A 87 13.86 -14.30 3.12
CA ILE A 87 13.73 -13.65 1.80
C ILE A 87 14.82 -12.61 1.57
N VAL A 88 15.14 -11.77 2.55
CA VAL A 88 16.18 -10.73 2.41
C VAL A 88 17.55 -11.36 2.21
N ILE A 89 17.91 -12.36 3.00
CA ILE A 89 19.18 -13.09 2.88
C ILE A 89 19.25 -13.78 1.51
N ALA A 90 18.18 -14.47 1.09
CA ALA A 90 18.15 -15.08 -0.24
C ALA A 90 18.31 -14.05 -1.37
N THR A 91 17.68 -12.88 -1.24
CA THR A 91 17.81 -11.76 -2.19
C THR A 91 19.24 -11.25 -2.25
N ILE A 92 19.90 -11.07 -1.11
CA ILE A 92 21.28 -10.57 -1.03
C ILE A 92 22.25 -11.61 -1.58
N ILE A 93 22.14 -12.89 -1.17
CA ILE A 93 23.02 -13.96 -1.63
C ILE A 93 22.93 -14.12 -3.14
N LEU A 94 21.71 -14.25 -3.68
CA LEU A 94 21.53 -14.39 -5.12
C LEU A 94 21.94 -13.11 -5.87
N GLY A 95 21.59 -11.93 -5.34
CA GLY A 95 21.98 -10.66 -5.92
C GLY A 95 23.49 -10.47 -6.03
N ILE A 96 24.26 -10.87 -5.00
CA ILE A 96 25.73 -10.87 -5.02
C ILE A 96 26.25 -11.92 -5.99
N ALA A 97 25.68 -13.12 -6.00
CA ALA A 97 26.12 -14.21 -6.89
C ALA A 97 25.93 -13.88 -8.38
N THR A 98 24.97 -13.00 -8.70
CA THR A 98 24.69 -12.54 -10.07
C THR A 98 25.05 -11.06 -10.28
N TYR A 99 25.95 -10.51 -9.45
CA TYR A 99 26.35 -9.11 -9.55
C TYR A 99 27.24 -8.90 -10.78
N GLU A 100 26.86 -7.95 -11.63
CA GLU A 100 27.62 -7.62 -12.85
C GLU A 100 28.23 -6.22 -12.78
N ASN A 101 27.50 -5.26 -12.23
CA ASN A 101 27.86 -3.84 -12.19
C ASN A 101 27.01 -3.08 -11.15
N GLU A 102 27.27 -1.79 -10.97
CA GLU A 102 26.56 -0.94 -10.00
C GLU A 102 25.04 -0.93 -10.20
N LEU A 103 24.55 -1.11 -11.43
CA LEU A 103 23.13 -1.17 -11.74
C LEU A 103 22.45 -2.41 -11.11
N SER A 104 23.21 -3.48 -10.83
CA SER A 104 22.73 -4.68 -10.13
C SER A 104 22.31 -4.41 -8.67
N ILE A 105 22.72 -3.28 -8.08
CA ILE A 105 22.39 -2.93 -6.69
C ILE A 105 20.92 -2.50 -6.57
N LEU A 106 20.40 -1.77 -7.57
CA LEU A 106 19.03 -1.25 -7.57
C LEU A 106 17.95 -2.33 -7.40
N PRO A 107 17.94 -3.44 -8.17
CA PRO A 107 16.92 -4.48 -8.04
C PRO A 107 17.02 -5.23 -6.70
N ILE A 108 18.21 -5.34 -6.12
CA ILE A 108 18.41 -5.92 -4.77
C ILE A 108 17.76 -5.03 -3.72
N ILE A 109 18.04 -3.72 -3.73
CA ILE A 109 17.43 -2.74 -2.82
C ILE A 109 15.90 -2.75 -2.99
N GLY A 110 15.42 -2.66 -4.23
CA GLY A 110 14.00 -2.67 -4.54
C GLY A 110 13.30 -3.95 -4.07
N SER A 111 13.95 -5.11 -4.19
CA SER A 111 13.39 -6.37 -3.71
C SER A 111 13.33 -6.45 -2.18
N CYS A 112 14.35 -5.96 -1.47
CA CYS A 112 14.37 -5.87 -0.01
C CYS A 112 13.29 -4.90 0.52
N MET A 113 13.14 -3.72 -0.09
CA MET A 113 12.09 -2.75 0.25
C MET A 113 10.70 -3.35 0.02
N SER A 114 10.50 -4.07 -1.09
CA SER A 114 9.26 -4.79 -1.37
C SER A 114 8.97 -5.84 -0.29
N ALA A 115 9.97 -6.63 0.10
CA ALA A 115 9.82 -7.64 1.16
C ALA A 115 9.37 -6.98 2.48
N TYR A 116 10.04 -5.91 2.90
CA TYR A 116 9.67 -5.20 4.13
C TYR A 116 8.23 -4.66 4.06
N SER A 117 7.89 -4.05 2.92
CA SER A 117 6.55 -3.54 2.64
C SER A 117 5.49 -4.61 2.85
N TYR A 118 5.58 -5.73 2.12
CA TYR A 118 4.55 -6.78 2.14
C TYR A 118 4.46 -7.54 3.48
N PHE A 119 5.56 -7.70 4.21
CA PHE A 119 5.55 -8.41 5.49
C PHE A 119 5.02 -7.56 6.65
N PHE A 120 5.35 -6.27 6.72
CA PHE A 120 5.14 -5.46 7.92
C PHE A 120 4.20 -4.28 7.77
N LEU A 121 3.97 -3.80 6.55
CA LEU A 121 3.16 -2.61 6.33
C LEU A 121 1.75 -2.96 5.88
N GLU A 122 0.81 -2.08 6.22
CA GLU A 122 -0.59 -2.19 5.84
C GLU A 122 -1.12 -0.85 5.34
N LYS A 123 -2.22 -0.90 4.56
CA LYS A 123 -2.98 0.27 4.10
C LYS A 123 -2.11 1.33 3.41
N LEU A 124 -2.11 2.56 3.94
CA LEU A 124 -1.40 3.69 3.34
C LEU A 124 0.12 3.54 3.42
N ARG A 125 0.66 3.04 4.54
CA ARG A 125 2.11 2.86 4.72
C ARG A 125 2.67 1.85 3.71
N LEU A 126 1.94 0.75 3.49
CA LEU A 126 2.27 -0.24 2.47
C LEU A 126 2.38 0.42 1.09
N ARG A 127 1.36 1.19 0.72
CA ARG A 127 1.28 1.84 -0.60
C ARG A 127 2.38 2.88 -0.81
N MET A 128 2.72 3.66 0.22
CA MET A 128 3.81 4.64 0.14
C MET A 128 5.16 3.96 -0.08
N LEU A 129 5.47 2.87 0.65
CA LEU A 129 6.77 2.22 0.50
C LEU A 129 6.85 1.42 -0.81
N ILE A 130 5.75 0.81 -1.27
CA ILE A 130 5.71 0.20 -2.62
C ILE A 130 5.90 1.28 -3.69
N PHE A 131 5.35 2.48 -3.52
CA PHE A 131 5.55 3.59 -4.47
C PHE A 131 7.02 4.01 -4.54
N LEU A 132 7.69 4.17 -3.39
CA LEU A 132 9.13 4.44 -3.35
C LEU A 132 9.94 3.30 -3.99
N THR A 133 9.54 2.06 -3.73
CA THR A 133 10.17 0.89 -4.35
C THR A 133 9.99 0.88 -5.87
N SER A 134 8.83 1.29 -6.35
CA SER A 134 8.53 1.41 -7.79
C SER A 134 9.38 2.49 -8.46
N ILE A 135 9.73 3.57 -7.76
CA ILE A 135 10.70 4.56 -8.27
C ILE A 135 12.08 3.91 -8.45
N VAL A 136 12.53 3.08 -7.51
CA VAL A 136 13.81 2.34 -7.63
C VAL A 136 13.78 1.41 -8.84
N TRP A 137 12.70 0.64 -9.00
CA TRP A 137 12.51 -0.25 -10.15
C TRP A 137 12.39 0.50 -11.47
N PHE A 138 11.77 1.69 -11.48
CA PHE A 138 11.70 2.54 -12.66
C PHE A 138 13.09 3.01 -13.08
N THR A 139 13.88 3.54 -12.14
CA THR A 139 15.26 3.96 -12.41
C THR A 139 16.10 2.81 -12.95
N PHE A 140 15.99 1.63 -12.33
CA PHE A 140 16.65 0.42 -12.82
C PHE A 140 16.20 0.06 -14.25
N SER A 141 14.90 0.06 -14.51
CA SER A 141 14.34 -0.31 -15.82
C SER A 141 14.76 0.67 -16.91
N TYR A 142 14.81 1.96 -16.57
CA TYR A 142 15.29 3.00 -17.47
C TYR A 142 16.76 2.82 -17.82
N LEU A 143 17.63 2.62 -16.82
CA LEU A 143 19.07 2.46 -17.04
C LEU A 143 19.43 1.12 -17.71
N SER A 144 18.71 0.05 -17.37
CA SER A 144 18.85 -1.25 -18.05
C SER A 144 18.29 -1.22 -19.48
N GLY A 145 17.48 -0.21 -19.81
CA GLY A 145 16.80 -0.08 -21.09
C GLY A 145 15.68 -1.09 -21.30
N SER A 146 15.10 -1.59 -20.21
CA SER A 146 13.88 -2.40 -20.24
C SER A 146 12.68 -1.50 -20.55
N VAL A 147 12.21 -1.51 -21.80
CA VAL A 147 11.07 -0.70 -22.24
C VAL A 147 9.80 -1.14 -21.49
N GLY A 148 9.54 -2.45 -21.46
CA GLY A 148 8.42 -3.02 -20.73
C GLY A 148 8.49 -2.73 -19.23
N GLY A 149 9.69 -2.80 -18.64
CA GLY A 149 9.89 -2.52 -17.22
C GLY A 149 9.59 -1.06 -16.86
N ALA A 150 10.10 -0.12 -17.66
CA ALA A 150 9.87 1.30 -17.42
C ALA A 150 8.38 1.67 -17.50
N ILE A 151 7.67 1.17 -18.53
CA ILE A 151 6.24 1.39 -18.68
C ILE A 151 5.45 0.72 -17.55
N ASN A 152 5.81 -0.51 -17.15
CA ASN A 152 5.19 -1.21 -16.02
C ASN A 152 5.25 -0.37 -14.74
N GLU A 153 6.41 0.18 -14.42
CA GLU A 153 6.56 0.96 -13.19
C GLU A 153 5.81 2.30 -13.23
N ILE A 154 5.70 2.95 -14.40
CA ILE A 154 4.84 4.13 -14.56
C ILE A 154 3.37 3.76 -14.26
N ILE A 155 2.89 2.64 -14.82
CA ILE A 155 1.53 2.14 -14.56
C ILE A 155 1.34 1.87 -13.07
N VAL A 156 2.29 1.19 -12.42
CA VAL A 156 2.26 0.90 -10.98
C VAL A 156 2.19 2.18 -10.17
N GLN A 157 3.04 3.18 -10.47
CA GLN A 157 3.04 4.48 -9.80
C GLN A 157 1.68 5.18 -9.92
N ILE A 158 1.10 5.21 -11.12
CA ILE A 158 -0.23 5.79 -11.37
C ILE A 158 -1.29 5.08 -10.51
N ILE A 159 -1.33 3.74 -10.55
CA ILE A 159 -2.27 2.94 -9.76
C ILE A 159 -2.11 3.22 -8.26
N LEU A 160 -0.88 3.28 -7.76
CA LEU A 160 -0.59 3.53 -6.35
C LEU A 160 -1.04 4.92 -5.93
N ILE A 161 -0.78 5.97 -6.73
CA ILE A 161 -1.26 7.33 -6.47
C ILE A 161 -2.78 7.36 -6.36
N PHE A 162 -3.49 6.82 -7.36
CA PHE A 162 -4.95 6.76 -7.34
C PHE A 162 -5.49 6.00 -6.14
N THR A 163 -4.86 4.87 -5.79
CA THR A 163 -5.36 4.05 -4.70
C THR A 163 -5.05 4.66 -3.33
N MET A 164 -3.93 5.39 -3.18
CA MET A 164 -3.65 6.18 -1.98
C MET A 164 -4.65 7.33 -1.83
N TYR A 165 -4.92 8.07 -2.90
CA TYR A 165 -5.94 9.14 -2.90
C TYR A 165 -7.31 8.61 -2.45
N LYS A 166 -7.75 7.47 -3.01
CA LYS A 166 -9.03 6.85 -2.64
C LYS A 166 -9.06 6.38 -1.18
N LEU A 167 -7.96 5.81 -0.68
CA LEU A 167 -7.85 5.38 0.71
C LEU A 167 -7.93 6.56 1.69
N VAL A 168 -7.17 7.63 1.43
CA VAL A 168 -7.17 8.83 2.29
C VAL A 168 -8.56 9.47 2.33
N LYS A 169 -9.22 9.58 1.16
CA LYS A 169 -10.60 10.09 1.09
C LYS A 169 -11.56 9.24 1.92
N TYR A 170 -11.52 7.92 1.76
CA TYR A 170 -12.40 6.99 2.47
C TYR A 170 -12.15 6.96 3.98
N GLU A 171 -10.89 6.94 4.42
CA GLU A 171 -10.54 7.01 5.84
C GLU A 171 -10.97 8.34 6.46
N GLY A 172 -10.82 9.46 5.73
CA GLY A 172 -11.29 10.78 6.16
C GLY A 172 -12.82 10.86 6.32
N GLU A 173 -13.57 10.35 5.34
CA GLU A 173 -15.04 10.27 5.41
C GLU A 173 -15.51 9.41 6.59
N LYS A 174 -14.82 8.30 6.87
CA LYS A 174 -15.12 7.41 8.00
C LYS A 174 -14.89 8.08 9.35
N VAL A 175 -13.77 8.81 9.52
CA VAL A 175 -13.49 9.57 10.75
C VAL A 175 -14.57 10.64 10.97
N TYR A 176 -14.93 11.37 9.92
CA TYR A 176 -15.99 12.38 9.99
C TYR A 176 -17.35 11.77 10.38
N PHE A 177 -17.71 10.61 9.82
CA PHE A 177 -18.94 9.92 10.19
C PHE A 177 -18.96 9.52 11.68
N VAL A 178 -17.86 8.98 12.20
CA VAL A 178 -17.74 8.60 13.62
C VAL A 178 -17.84 9.84 14.52
N ASP A 179 -17.14 10.92 14.18
CA ASP A 179 -17.21 12.18 14.91
C ASP A 179 -18.64 12.75 14.93
N LYS A 180 -19.36 12.66 13.81
CA LYS A 180 -20.74 13.14 13.68
C LYS A 180 -21.74 12.30 14.48
N ILE A 181 -21.59 10.98 14.49
CA ILE A 181 -22.41 10.09 15.34
C ILE A 181 -22.15 10.39 16.82
N PHE A 182 -20.88 10.57 17.19
CA PHE A 182 -20.50 10.91 18.55
C PHE A 182 -21.05 12.28 18.97
N GLU A 183 -21.07 13.26 18.07
CA GLU A 183 -21.72 14.56 18.29
C GLU A 183 -23.23 14.41 18.53
N ILE A 184 -23.94 13.62 17.71
CA ILE A 184 -25.37 13.37 17.88
C ILE A 184 -25.67 12.69 19.22
N ILE A 185 -24.88 11.68 19.61
CA ILE A 185 -25.05 10.94 20.87
C ILE A 185 -24.69 11.82 22.09
N SER A 186 -23.70 12.70 21.96
CA SER A 186 -23.22 13.55 23.06
C SER A 186 -24.04 14.83 23.24
N ARG A 187 -24.92 15.20 22.29
CA ARG A 187 -25.87 16.29 22.48
C ARG A 187 -26.85 15.93 23.61
N PRO A 188 -26.93 16.71 24.71
CA PRO A 188 -28.02 16.55 25.64
C PRO A 188 -29.32 16.79 24.88
N LYS A 189 -30.34 15.98 25.17
CA LYS A 189 -31.64 15.92 24.49
C LYS A 189 -32.37 17.26 24.60
N GLN A 190 -32.00 18.26 23.80
CA GLN A 190 -32.76 19.49 23.61
C GLN A 190 -33.63 19.36 22.36
N ARG A 191 -34.88 19.82 22.50
CA ARG A 191 -36.01 19.68 21.57
C ARG A 191 -35.70 20.30 20.19
N PRO A 192 -36.42 19.90 19.12
CA PRO A 192 -36.00 20.17 17.75
C PRO A 192 -36.47 21.55 17.27
N ASP A 193 -35.56 22.39 16.79
CA ASP A 193 -35.93 23.58 16.03
C ASP A 193 -34.90 23.95 14.93
N LEU A 194 -35.44 23.95 13.70
CA LEU A 194 -35.12 24.79 12.53
C LEU A 194 -33.66 25.06 12.07
N GLY A 195 -32.64 24.33 12.53
CA GLY A 195 -31.25 24.53 12.08
C GLY A 195 -30.86 23.92 10.70
N ARG A 196 -31.81 23.44 9.89
CA ARG A 196 -31.53 22.70 8.64
C ARG A 196 -30.94 23.56 7.50
N LEU A 197 -30.90 24.89 7.63
CA LEU A 197 -30.45 25.81 6.57
C LEU A 197 -28.96 26.21 6.62
N VAL A 198 -28.22 25.87 7.68
CA VAL A 198 -26.79 26.24 7.80
C VAL A 198 -25.84 25.28 7.05
N PHE A 199 -26.39 24.21 6.46
CA PHE A 199 -25.63 23.08 5.91
C PHE A 199 -24.72 23.37 4.70
N ILE A 200 -24.97 24.45 3.94
CA ILE A 200 -24.24 24.71 2.69
C ILE A 200 -23.05 25.67 2.91
N TYR A 201 -23.16 26.59 3.86
CA TYR A 201 -22.13 27.61 4.10
C TYR A 201 -20.86 27.01 4.74
N ASP A 202 -21.01 26.07 5.67
CA ASP A 202 -19.87 25.39 6.32
C ASP A 202 -19.15 24.39 5.39
N TYR A 203 -19.85 23.80 4.42
CA TYR A 203 -19.25 22.89 3.44
C TYR A 203 -18.21 23.60 2.55
N ILE A 204 -18.48 24.86 2.17
CA ILE A 204 -17.57 25.67 1.36
C ILE A 204 -16.42 26.23 2.22
N LYS A 205 -16.68 26.56 3.49
CA LYS A 205 -15.70 27.13 4.42
C LYS A 205 -14.67 26.10 4.93
N LEU A 206 -15.02 24.82 4.99
CA LEU A 206 -14.12 23.74 5.43
C LEU A 206 -13.02 23.35 4.42
N ARG A 207 -13.10 23.82 3.18
CA ARG A 207 -12.10 23.56 2.11
C ARG A 207 -10.78 24.33 2.30
N LYS A 208 -10.71 25.35 3.18
CA LYS A 208 -9.58 26.32 3.22
C LYS A 208 -8.81 26.47 4.56
N GLY A 209 -9.04 25.66 5.60
CA GLY A 209 -8.42 25.87 6.93
C GLY A 209 -7.31 24.88 7.33
N GLY A 210 -6.08 25.37 7.56
CA GLY A 210 -4.85 24.60 7.80
C GLY A 210 -4.79 23.67 9.02
N PHE A 211 -4.04 22.57 8.84
CA PHE A 211 -3.95 21.33 9.65
C PHE A 211 -3.33 21.48 11.06
N LYS A 212 -2.55 22.54 11.33
CA LYS A 212 -1.63 22.59 12.48
C LYS A 212 -2.30 22.95 13.83
N ASN A 213 -3.34 23.79 13.83
CA ASN A 213 -4.05 24.20 15.05
C ASN A 213 -5.09 23.17 15.55
N LYS A 214 -5.49 22.21 14.71
CA LYS A 214 -6.48 21.17 15.07
C LYS A 214 -5.93 20.10 16.02
N LEU A 215 -4.64 19.79 15.95
CA LEU A 215 -4.01 18.71 16.74
C LEU A 215 -3.93 19.00 18.24
N ASN A 216 -3.64 20.25 18.65
CA ASN A 216 -3.51 20.59 20.08
C ASN A 216 -4.85 20.58 20.84
N ASN A 217 -5.97 20.79 20.15
CA ASN A 217 -7.31 20.77 20.78
C ASN A 217 -7.88 19.35 20.92
N ILE A 218 -7.44 18.40 20.10
CA ILE A 218 -7.89 17.00 20.15
C ILE A 218 -7.35 16.31 21.41
N GLY A 219 -6.07 16.55 21.76
CA GLY A 219 -5.46 15.95 22.96
C GLY A 219 -6.14 16.37 24.28
N LYS A 220 -6.49 17.65 24.42
CA LYS A 220 -7.20 18.16 25.62
C LYS A 220 -8.63 17.61 25.70
N LYS A 221 -9.36 17.55 24.59
CA LYS A 221 -10.72 17.00 24.53
C LYS A 221 -10.73 15.49 24.81
N ALA A 222 -9.78 14.73 24.25
CA ALA A 222 -9.67 13.29 24.49
C ALA A 222 -9.45 12.96 25.98
N LYS A 223 -8.60 13.73 26.67
CA LYS A 223 -8.34 13.55 28.11
C LYS A 223 -9.57 13.84 28.98
N GLN A 224 -10.37 14.84 28.60
CA GLN A 224 -11.62 15.18 29.28
C GLN A 224 -12.73 14.14 29.03
N TYR A 225 -12.79 13.57 27.82
CA TYR A 225 -13.72 12.49 27.47
C TYR A 225 -13.37 11.18 28.19
N TYR A 226 -12.09 10.82 28.30
CA TYR A 226 -11.66 9.61 29.01
C TYR A 226 -12.09 9.63 30.49
N LYS A 227 -11.97 10.78 31.15
CA LYS A 227 -12.39 10.96 32.56
C LYS A 227 -13.91 10.89 32.75
N LYS A 228 -14.69 11.21 31.71
CA LYS A 228 -16.16 11.19 31.73
C LYS A 228 -16.75 9.82 31.38
N VAL A 229 -16.00 8.95 30.71
CA VAL A 229 -16.42 7.58 30.37
C VAL A 229 -16.26 6.62 31.54
N ASN A 230 -15.23 6.79 32.40
CA ASN A 230 -15.06 5.97 33.61
C ASN A 230 -16.04 6.29 34.76
N SER A 231 -16.90 7.31 34.63
CA SER A 231 -17.91 7.64 35.65
C SER A 231 -19.33 7.19 35.28
N VAL A 232 -19.53 6.49 34.16
CA VAL A 232 -20.85 6.09 33.68
C VAL A 232 -21.15 4.66 34.12
N LYS A 233 -22.10 4.51 35.05
CA LYS A 233 -22.67 3.21 35.44
C LYS A 233 -23.58 2.67 34.33
N ILE A 234 -23.29 1.47 33.83
CA ILE A 234 -24.09 0.82 32.80
C ILE A 234 -24.97 -0.25 33.46
N ASN A 235 -26.28 -0.08 33.38
CA ASN A 235 -27.27 -1.04 33.85
C ASN A 235 -27.82 -1.86 32.68
N ILE A 236 -27.67 -3.18 32.74
CA ILE A 236 -28.24 -4.08 31.73
C ILE A 236 -29.56 -4.62 32.28
N PHE A 237 -30.64 -4.51 31.49
CA PHE A 237 -31.98 -4.99 31.86
C PHE A 237 -32.41 -6.15 30.96
N LYS A 238 -33.07 -7.16 31.53
CA LYS A 238 -33.68 -8.28 30.78
C LYS A 238 -35.15 -8.40 31.19
N LYS A 239 -36.07 -8.36 30.21
CA LYS A 239 -37.54 -8.36 30.44
C LYS A 239 -38.00 -7.34 31.49
N GLY A 240 -37.46 -6.11 31.43
CA GLY A 240 -37.88 -5.01 32.30
C GLY A 240 -37.41 -5.09 33.76
N LYS A 241 -36.61 -6.08 34.16
CA LYS A 241 -35.97 -6.14 35.48
C LYS A 241 -34.45 -5.99 35.37
N LYS A 242 -33.84 -5.26 36.31
CA LYS A 242 -32.41 -4.95 36.37
C LYS A 242 -31.64 -6.28 36.50
N PHE A 243 -30.76 -6.57 35.55
CA PHE A 243 -30.10 -7.88 35.42
C PHE A 243 -28.67 -7.84 35.98
N ILE A 244 -27.85 -6.83 35.63
CA ILE A 244 -26.48 -6.67 36.14
C ILE A 244 -26.11 -5.16 36.19
N GLU A 245 -25.47 -4.73 37.28
CA GLU A 245 -24.80 -3.43 37.41
C GLU A 245 -23.29 -3.65 37.28
N ILE A 246 -22.66 -3.09 36.25
CA ILE A 246 -21.21 -3.20 36.05
C ILE A 246 -20.60 -1.83 36.36
N GLU A 247 -19.87 -1.74 37.46
CA GLU A 247 -18.98 -0.62 37.76
C GLU A 247 -17.68 -0.82 36.98
N LYS A 248 -17.35 0.10 36.07
CA LYS A 248 -16.03 0.13 35.43
C LYS A 248 -15.11 0.98 36.30
N VAL A 249 -14.20 0.34 37.03
CA VAL A 249 -13.01 0.98 37.63
C VAL A 249 -12.06 1.42 36.51
#